data_AF-A0A917RUC0-F1
#
_entry.id   AF-A0A917RUC0-F1
#
_cell.length_a   1.000
_cell.length_b   1.000
_cell.length_c   1.000
_cell.angle_alpha   90.00
_cell.angle_beta   90.00
_cell.angle_gamma   90.00
#
_symmetry.space_group_name_H-M   'P 1'
#
loop_
_entity.id
_entity.type
_entity.pdbx_description
1 polymer ?
#
loop_
_entity_poly.entity_id
_entity_poly.type
_entity_poly.pdbx_seq_one_letter_code
_entity_poly.pdbx_strand_id
1 'polypeptide(L)'
;MYATTPLRPEFRGEHLPGNRQGGDKFVRYLRVEERDPYRLFAHDGLLYTGEQRPLDTTHTRTLWTPQGGRAVFVMDEYGWFYASPYHLLGEFHHSSLLAGAPVAGAGEISAAGGRVVLVSDHSTHYGPARRFTRQVVDSWRDRGSLSIIWTSSTTARPIPNRADRGCGIPAGYTAAAADVGCRSFADVRSRHPAC
;
A
#
# COMPACT_ATOMS: atom_id res chain seq x y z
N MET A 1 15.12 3.87 -14.34
CA MET A 1 13.72 4.28 -14.03
C MET A 1 12.87 3.04 -13.95
N TYR A 2 11.87 3.03 -13.07
CA TYR A 2 10.93 1.94 -12.88
C TYR A 2 9.81 1.97 -13.92
N ALA A 3 9.20 0.82 -14.22
CA ALA A 3 8.03 0.78 -15.10
C ALA A 3 6.84 1.45 -14.39
N THR A 4 6.01 2.18 -15.14
CA THR A 4 4.83 2.89 -14.60
C THR A 4 3.51 2.40 -15.19
N THR A 5 2.42 2.69 -14.48
CA THR A 5 1.04 2.58 -14.95
C THR A 5 0.36 3.96 -14.89
N PRO A 6 -0.36 4.37 -15.94
CA PRO A 6 -1.03 5.66 -15.94
C PRO A 6 -2.26 5.65 -15.02
N LEU A 7 -2.72 6.84 -14.64
CA LEU A 7 -4.05 7.03 -14.06
C LEU A 7 -5.12 6.49 -15.03
N ARG A 8 -6.08 5.71 -14.52
CA ARG A 8 -7.15 5.16 -15.37
C ARG A 8 -7.97 6.30 -15.99
N PRO A 9 -8.41 6.17 -17.26
CA PRO A 9 -9.03 7.27 -18.01
C PRO A 9 -10.25 7.93 -17.32
N GLU A 10 -11.03 7.17 -16.56
CA GLU A 10 -12.22 7.63 -15.85
C GLU A 10 -11.94 8.60 -14.70
N PHE A 11 -10.72 8.61 -14.14
CA PHE A 11 -10.30 9.52 -13.07
C PHE A 11 -9.57 10.76 -13.60
N ARG A 12 -9.33 10.85 -14.92
CA ARG A 12 -8.66 12.03 -15.49
C ARG A 12 -9.55 13.27 -15.34
N GLY A 13 -8.97 14.35 -14.83
CA GLY A 13 -9.68 15.61 -14.61
C GLY A 13 -10.49 15.67 -13.31
N GLU A 14 -10.38 14.67 -12.43
CA GLU A 14 -11.04 14.68 -11.11
C GLU A 14 -10.61 15.83 -10.19
N HIS A 15 -9.49 16.51 -10.46
CA HIS A 15 -9.03 17.68 -9.74
C HIS A 15 -9.66 18.99 -10.22
N LEU A 16 -10.40 18.95 -11.33
CA LEU A 16 -11.02 20.14 -11.91
C LEU A 16 -12.38 20.42 -11.26
N PRO A 17 -12.75 21.70 -11.05
CA PRO A 17 -14.11 22.07 -10.73
C PRO A 17 -15.09 21.58 -11.80
N GLY A 18 -16.26 21.09 -11.40
CA GLY A 18 -17.26 20.57 -12.35
C GLY A 18 -16.85 19.25 -13.03
N ASN A 19 -15.96 18.47 -12.41
CA ASN A 19 -15.61 17.13 -12.87
C ASN A 19 -16.84 16.20 -12.92
N ARG A 20 -16.63 14.98 -13.45
CA ARG A 20 -17.71 13.98 -13.59
C ARG A 20 -18.24 13.40 -12.28
N GLN A 21 -17.57 13.61 -11.13
CA GLN A 21 -18.10 13.19 -9.82
C GLN A 21 -19.30 14.07 -9.40
N GLY A 22 -19.41 15.29 -9.93
CA GLY A 22 -20.49 16.22 -9.63
C GLY A 22 -20.37 16.89 -8.26
N GLY A 23 -21.12 17.98 -8.07
CA GLY A 23 -21.05 18.81 -6.87
C GLY A 23 -19.75 19.61 -6.74
N ASP A 24 -19.46 20.10 -5.53
CA ASP A 24 -18.29 20.94 -5.22
C ASP A 24 -17.04 20.12 -4.82
N LYS A 25 -17.05 18.80 -5.04
CA LYS A 25 -15.96 17.91 -4.67
C LYS A 25 -15.01 17.67 -5.83
N PHE A 26 -13.73 17.90 -5.60
CA PHE A 26 -12.65 17.60 -6.52
C PHE A 26 -11.41 17.14 -5.76
N VAL A 27 -10.68 16.22 -6.38
CA VAL A 27 -9.51 15.60 -5.75
C VAL A 27 -8.38 16.62 -5.71
N ARG A 28 -7.88 16.91 -4.52
CA ARG A 28 -6.74 17.82 -4.35
C ARG A 28 -5.48 17.16 -4.89
N TYR A 29 -4.85 17.77 -5.87
CA TYR A 29 -3.53 17.36 -6.38
C TYR A 29 -2.43 18.13 -5.66
N LEU A 30 -1.42 17.42 -5.16
CA LEU A 30 -0.27 18.02 -4.49
C LEU A 30 0.70 18.61 -5.52
N ARG A 31 1.11 19.86 -5.29
CA ARG A 31 2.30 20.41 -5.94
C ARG A 31 3.55 19.72 -5.41
N VAL A 32 4.67 19.85 -6.13
CA VAL A 32 5.92 19.15 -5.80
C VAL A 32 6.37 19.45 -4.36
N GLU A 33 6.26 20.71 -3.94
CA GLU A 33 6.69 21.19 -2.62
C GLU A 33 5.77 20.68 -1.49
N GLU A 34 4.55 20.27 -1.81
CA GLU A 34 3.58 19.77 -0.84
C GLU A 34 3.73 18.27 -0.58
N ARG A 35 4.61 17.58 -1.31
CA ARG A 35 4.79 16.13 -1.23
C ARG A 35 5.73 15.71 -0.11
N ASP A 36 6.62 16.59 0.33
CA ASP A 36 7.65 16.28 1.32
C ASP A 36 7.11 15.68 2.63
N PRO A 37 5.99 16.17 3.21
CA PRO A 37 5.40 15.56 4.41
C PRO A 37 4.95 14.10 4.20
N TYR A 38 4.63 13.72 2.97
CA TYR A 38 4.17 12.37 2.61
C TYR A 38 5.31 11.44 2.21
N ARG A 39 6.53 11.97 2.03
CA ARG A 39 7.67 11.20 1.54
C ARG A 39 8.09 10.16 2.56
N LEU A 40 8.40 8.96 2.07
CA LEU A 40 8.96 7.89 2.88
C LEU A 40 10.42 7.65 2.54
N PHE A 41 11.20 7.35 3.57
CA PHE A 41 12.61 7.01 3.49
C PHE A 41 12.81 5.60 4.01
N ALA A 42 13.71 4.87 3.37
CA ALA A 42 13.99 3.48 3.69
C ALA A 42 15.41 3.40 4.27
N HIS A 43 15.55 2.85 5.48
CA HIS A 43 16.82 2.75 6.19
C HIS A 43 16.78 1.55 7.14
N ASP A 44 17.84 0.73 7.15
CA ASP A 44 18.03 -0.41 8.06
C ASP A 44 16.82 -1.36 8.19
N GLY A 45 16.20 -1.70 7.07
CA GLY A 45 15.05 -2.62 7.08
C GLY A 45 13.71 -1.96 7.43
N LEU A 46 13.67 -0.64 7.64
CA LEU A 46 12.51 0.10 8.13
C LEU A 46 12.15 1.27 7.20
N LEU A 47 10.88 1.65 7.23
CA LEU A 47 10.39 2.88 6.59
C LEU A 47 10.21 3.99 7.63
N TYR A 48 10.57 5.20 7.23
CA TYR A 48 10.48 6.43 8.01
C TYR A 48 9.70 7.49 7.23
N THR A 49 9.01 8.37 7.95
CA THR A 49 8.30 9.52 7.36
C THR A 49 9.27 10.68 7.07
N GLY A 50 8.76 11.73 6.42
CA GLY A 50 9.48 13.00 6.22
C GLY A 50 10.07 13.61 7.49
N GLU A 51 9.45 13.34 8.64
CA GLU A 51 9.88 13.81 9.96
C GLU A 51 10.87 12.86 10.65
N GLN A 52 11.43 11.89 9.92
CA GLN A 52 12.36 10.88 10.43
C GLN A 52 11.78 10.00 11.56
N ARG A 53 10.45 9.92 11.66
CA ARG A 53 9.78 8.97 12.55
C ARG A 53 9.54 7.64 11.84
N PRO A 54 9.64 6.49 12.52
CA PRO A 54 9.24 5.22 11.93
C PRO A 54 7.79 5.29 11.43
N LEU A 55 7.53 4.75 10.23
CA LEU A 55 6.19 4.70 9.67
C LEU A 55 5.30 3.83 10.57
N ASP A 56 4.18 4.39 11.01
CA ASP A 56 3.18 3.68 11.79
C ASP A 56 1.79 3.97 11.23
N THR A 57 1.11 2.91 10.80
CA THR A 57 -0.24 2.96 10.23
C THR A 57 -1.29 2.36 11.16
N THR A 58 -0.94 1.98 12.39
CA THR A 58 -1.84 1.27 13.32
C THR A 58 -3.13 2.04 13.60
N HIS A 59 -3.04 3.38 13.62
CA HIS A 59 -4.17 4.28 13.87
C HIS A 59 -4.70 4.98 12.60
N THR A 60 -4.18 4.64 11.41
CA THR A 60 -4.63 5.25 10.15
C THR A 60 -5.78 4.45 9.56
N ARG A 61 -6.69 5.13 8.83
CA ARG A 61 -7.86 4.52 8.21
C ARG A 61 -7.95 4.92 6.75
N THR A 62 -8.36 3.99 5.89
CA THR A 62 -8.65 4.27 4.48
C THR A 62 -10.12 3.98 4.18
N LEU A 63 -10.63 4.43 3.02
CA LEU A 63 -11.97 4.06 2.57
C LEU A 63 -12.18 2.54 2.43
N TRP A 64 -11.12 1.76 2.19
CA TRP A 64 -11.19 0.31 2.01
C TRP A 64 -10.93 -0.47 3.29
N THR A 65 -10.21 0.14 4.22
CA THR A 65 -9.87 -0.44 5.52
C THR A 65 -10.36 0.49 6.62
N PRO A 66 -11.68 0.65 6.79
CA PRO A 66 -12.26 1.55 7.79
C PRO A 66 -11.98 1.10 9.23
N GLN A 67 -11.68 -0.19 9.44
CA GLN A 67 -11.24 -0.72 10.73
C GLN A 67 -9.83 -0.23 11.12
N GLY A 68 -9.07 0.31 10.17
CA GLY A 68 -7.75 0.91 10.37
C GLY A 68 -6.57 -0.02 10.09
N GLY A 69 -5.36 0.47 10.37
CA GLY A 69 -4.12 -0.28 10.18
C GLY A 69 -3.45 -0.05 8.82
N ARG A 70 -4.00 0.80 7.95
CA ARG A 70 -3.48 1.02 6.59
C ARG A 70 -3.48 2.47 6.17
N ALA A 71 -2.53 2.81 5.30
CA ALA A 71 -2.40 4.09 4.62
C ALA A 71 -2.39 3.86 3.10
N VAL A 72 -2.79 4.86 2.31
CA VAL A 72 -2.60 4.80 0.85
C VAL A 72 -1.14 5.14 0.53
N PHE A 73 -0.56 4.48 -0.48
CA PHE A 73 0.79 4.78 -0.93
C PHE A 73 0.90 4.82 -2.45
N VAL A 74 1.89 5.57 -2.94
CA VAL A 74 2.36 5.51 -4.33
C VAL A 74 3.89 5.51 -4.38
N MET A 75 4.43 4.95 -5.46
CA MET A 75 5.84 5.02 -5.83
C MET A 75 5.95 5.73 -7.20
N ASP A 76 6.84 6.70 -7.34
CA ASP A 76 7.10 7.35 -8.63
C ASP A 76 8.09 6.57 -9.52
N GLU A 77 8.34 7.06 -10.73
CA GLU A 77 9.25 6.42 -11.71
C GLU A 77 10.73 6.36 -11.28
N TYR A 78 11.13 7.18 -10.30
CA TYR A 78 12.47 7.20 -9.72
C TYR A 78 12.57 6.31 -8.47
N GLY A 79 11.44 5.76 -8.02
CA GLY A 79 11.35 4.96 -6.81
C GLY A 79 11.30 5.80 -5.53
N TRP A 80 10.84 7.05 -5.62
CA TRP A 80 10.43 7.80 -4.42
C TRP A 80 9.06 7.33 -3.96
N PHE A 81 8.92 7.18 -2.66
CA PHE A 81 7.72 6.68 -2.02
C PHE A 81 6.99 7.80 -1.32
N TYR A 82 5.67 7.75 -1.43
CA TYR A 82 4.80 8.66 -0.71
C TYR A 82 3.66 7.86 -0.09
N ALA A 83 3.33 8.13 1.16
CA ALA A 83 2.17 7.55 1.82
C ALA A 83 1.38 8.62 2.55
N SER A 84 0.06 8.45 2.55
CA SER A 84 -0.86 9.33 3.25
C SER A 84 -1.77 8.53 4.18
N PRO A 85 -1.95 8.97 5.44
CA PRO A 85 -2.96 8.42 6.32
C PRO A 85 -4.38 8.81 5.87
N TYR A 86 -4.49 9.76 4.92
CA TYR A 86 -5.75 10.27 4.40
C TYR A 86 -6.17 9.53 3.14
N HIS A 87 -7.41 9.03 3.14
CA HIS A 87 -8.11 8.56 1.96
C HIS A 87 -9.54 9.06 2.06
N LEU A 88 -9.81 10.21 1.44
CA LEU A 88 -11.03 10.99 1.63
C LEU A 88 -11.83 10.98 0.33
N LEU A 89 -13.07 10.50 0.40
CA LEU A 89 -13.91 10.29 -0.78
C LEU A 89 -14.17 11.61 -1.53
N GLY A 90 -13.64 11.67 -2.75
CA GLY A 90 -13.77 12.82 -3.66
C GLY A 90 -12.80 13.96 -3.37
N GLU A 91 -11.89 13.81 -2.41
CA GLU A 91 -11.03 14.91 -1.93
C GLU A 91 -9.55 14.53 -1.90
N PHE A 92 -9.20 13.31 -1.46
CA PHE A 92 -7.81 12.85 -1.41
C PHE A 92 -7.68 11.35 -1.68
N HIS A 93 -6.97 11.00 -2.75
CA HIS A 93 -6.75 9.63 -3.22
C HIS A 93 -5.28 9.40 -3.62
N HIS A 94 -4.92 8.22 -4.14
CA HIS A 94 -3.56 7.93 -4.66
C HIS A 94 -3.08 8.98 -5.66
N SER A 95 -4.01 9.44 -6.52
CA SER A 95 -3.74 10.45 -7.54
C SER A 95 -3.34 11.79 -6.96
N SER A 96 -3.79 12.13 -5.74
CA SER A 96 -3.39 13.34 -5.03
C SER A 96 -1.89 13.45 -4.86
N LEU A 97 -1.23 12.34 -4.49
CA LEU A 97 0.19 12.33 -4.11
C LEU A 97 1.13 12.74 -5.26
N LEU A 98 0.83 12.33 -6.49
CA LEU A 98 1.64 12.67 -7.68
C LEU A 98 0.87 13.49 -8.72
N ALA A 99 -0.21 14.17 -8.32
CA ALA A 99 -1.03 14.98 -9.22
C ALA A 99 -1.51 14.24 -10.49
N GLY A 100 -1.92 12.97 -10.33
CA GLY A 100 -2.41 12.13 -11.43
C GLY A 100 -1.35 11.62 -12.41
N ALA A 101 -0.07 11.89 -12.17
CA ALA A 101 1.03 11.37 -12.99
C ALA A 101 1.12 9.82 -12.91
N PRO A 102 1.70 9.15 -13.92
CA PRO A 102 1.93 7.70 -13.86
C PRO A 102 2.72 7.29 -12.63
N VAL A 103 2.36 6.14 -12.04
CA VAL A 103 2.96 5.59 -10.83
C VAL A 103 3.69 4.29 -11.13
N ALA A 104 4.82 4.06 -10.47
CA ALA A 104 5.54 2.80 -10.50
C ALA A 104 4.97 1.76 -9.50
N GLY A 105 4.04 2.19 -8.66
CA GLY A 105 3.25 1.34 -7.77
C GLY A 105 2.22 2.18 -7.03
N ALA A 106 1.07 1.60 -6.70
CA ALA A 106 0.02 2.22 -5.90
C ALA A 106 -0.78 1.17 -5.15
N GLY A 107 -1.21 1.49 -3.93
CA GLY A 107 -2.03 0.59 -3.15
C GLY A 107 -2.21 1.01 -1.71
N GLU A 108 -2.37 0.03 -0.82
CA GLU A 108 -2.31 0.25 0.62
C GLU A 108 -1.03 -0.34 1.22
N ILE A 109 -0.53 0.33 2.25
CA ILE A 109 0.60 -0.11 3.06
C ILE A 109 0.16 -0.24 4.52
N SER A 110 0.66 -1.27 5.20
CA SER A 110 0.58 -1.40 6.65
C SER A 110 1.98 -1.48 7.24
N ALA A 111 2.24 -0.69 8.26
CA ALA A 111 3.50 -0.71 9.00
C ALA A 111 3.27 -0.40 10.49
N ALA A 112 4.12 -0.98 11.34
CA ALA A 112 4.15 -0.70 12.77
C ALA A 112 5.61 -0.52 13.20
N GLY A 113 5.92 0.60 13.86
CA GLY A 113 7.30 0.93 14.23
C GLY A 113 8.30 0.89 13.05
N GLY A 114 7.87 1.33 11.86
CA GLY A 114 8.66 1.33 10.62
C GLY A 114 8.74 -0.01 9.90
N ARG A 115 8.32 -1.12 10.52
CA ARG A 115 8.31 -2.44 9.87
C ARG A 115 7.09 -2.56 8.97
N VAL A 116 7.31 -2.74 7.67
CA VAL A 116 6.24 -3.03 6.72
C VAL A 116 5.74 -4.46 6.91
N VAL A 117 4.46 -4.60 7.23
CA VAL A 117 3.81 -5.91 7.39
C VAL A 117 2.98 -6.30 6.18
N LEU A 118 2.50 -5.32 5.40
CA LEU A 118 1.65 -5.55 4.23
C LEU A 118 1.86 -4.46 3.17
N VAL A 119 1.88 -4.90 1.91
CA VAL A 119 1.68 -4.06 0.72
C VAL A 119 0.62 -4.72 -0.16
N SER A 120 -0.32 -3.92 -0.65
CA SER A 120 -1.33 -4.35 -1.63
C SER A 120 -1.24 -3.54 -2.92
N ASP A 121 -1.92 -4.01 -3.96
CA ASP A 121 -2.23 -3.26 -5.21
C ASP A 121 -3.58 -2.51 -5.11
N HIS A 122 -4.14 -2.34 -3.91
CA HIS A 122 -5.50 -1.81 -3.75
C HIS A 122 -5.52 -0.30 -4.00
N SER A 123 -5.69 0.06 -5.27
CA SER A 123 -5.88 1.45 -5.73
C SER A 123 -6.90 1.47 -6.86
N THR A 124 -8.11 2.00 -6.60
CA THR A 124 -9.12 2.13 -7.66
C THR A 124 -8.65 3.02 -8.81
N HIS A 125 -7.89 4.08 -8.50
CA HIS A 125 -7.48 5.13 -9.45
C HIS A 125 -6.45 4.64 -10.48
N TYR A 126 -5.50 3.80 -10.04
CA TYR A 126 -4.45 3.27 -10.90
C TYR A 126 -4.67 1.82 -11.30
N GLY A 127 -5.42 1.05 -10.51
CA GLY A 127 -5.66 -0.39 -10.71
C GLY A 127 -4.40 -1.17 -11.10
N PRO A 128 -3.25 -0.99 -10.41
CA PRO A 128 -1.99 -1.51 -10.88
C PRO A 128 -2.01 -3.04 -10.95
N ALA A 129 -1.49 -3.59 -12.05
CA ALA A 129 -1.25 -5.02 -12.13
C ALA A 129 -0.24 -5.47 -11.05
N ARG A 130 -0.38 -6.70 -10.54
CA ARG A 130 0.47 -7.29 -9.49
C ARG A 130 1.99 -7.12 -9.69
N ARG A 131 2.47 -7.02 -10.94
CA ARG A 131 3.88 -6.77 -11.24
C ARG A 131 4.41 -5.47 -10.64
N PHE A 132 3.57 -4.43 -10.54
CA PHE A 132 3.97 -3.14 -9.94
C PHE A 132 4.09 -3.25 -8.42
N THR A 133 3.24 -4.03 -7.76
CA THR A 133 3.41 -4.35 -6.33
C THR A 133 4.69 -5.13 -6.09
N ARG A 134 5.02 -6.09 -6.95
CA ARG A 134 6.31 -6.79 -6.86
C ARG A 134 7.48 -5.82 -7.03
N GLN A 135 7.41 -4.91 -7.99
CA GLN A 135 8.41 -3.86 -8.20
C GLN A 135 8.63 -2.98 -6.97
N VAL A 136 7.55 -2.62 -6.25
CA VAL A 136 7.63 -1.89 -4.97
C VAL A 136 8.36 -2.70 -3.89
N VAL A 137 8.05 -3.99 -3.79
CA VAL A 137 8.72 -4.86 -2.82
C VAL A 137 10.21 -5.01 -3.14
N ASP A 138 10.55 -5.25 -4.40
CA ASP A 138 11.93 -5.45 -4.83
C ASP A 138 12.75 -4.16 -4.66
N SER A 139 12.17 -2.99 -4.98
CA SER A 139 12.87 -1.72 -4.82
C SER A 139 13.21 -1.37 -3.37
N TRP A 140 12.42 -1.82 -2.40
CA TRP A 140 12.78 -1.67 -0.97
C TRP A 140 13.79 -2.74 -0.51
N ARG A 141 13.75 -3.97 -1.05
CA ARG A 141 14.78 -5.00 -0.75
C ARG A 141 16.15 -4.55 -1.19
N ASP A 142 16.26 -4.02 -2.41
CA ASP A 142 17.51 -3.55 -2.99
C ASP A 142 18.11 -2.36 -2.22
N ARG A 143 17.26 -1.60 -1.51
CA ARG A 143 17.67 -0.49 -0.64
C ARG A 143 17.93 -0.93 0.81
N GLY A 144 18.18 -2.22 1.03
CA GLY A 144 18.47 -2.79 2.35
C GLY A 144 17.31 -2.70 3.34
N SER A 145 16.08 -2.50 2.85
CA SER A 145 14.98 -1.96 3.65
C SER A 145 13.81 -2.91 3.91
N LEU A 146 13.97 -4.23 3.78
CA LEU A 146 12.84 -5.13 4.05
C LEU A 146 13.15 -6.52 4.64
N SER A 147 12.35 -6.83 5.66
CA SER A 147 11.74 -8.14 5.89
C SER A 147 10.21 -8.03 5.69
N ILE A 148 9.69 -8.16 4.46
CA ILE A 148 8.23 -8.19 4.25
C ILE A 148 7.68 -9.52 4.71
N ILE A 149 6.67 -9.47 5.58
CA ILE A 149 5.98 -10.65 6.10
C ILE A 149 4.85 -11.07 5.15
N TRP A 150 4.17 -10.13 4.47
CA TRP A 150 3.02 -10.45 3.61
C TRP A 150 2.79 -9.48 2.42
N THR A 151 2.24 -10.00 1.31
CA THR A 151 1.80 -9.22 0.14
C THR A 151 0.42 -9.70 -0.34
N SER A 152 -0.49 -8.79 -0.69
CA SER A 152 -1.77 -9.13 -1.34
C SER A 152 -1.93 -8.60 -2.74
N SER A 153 -2.78 -9.28 -3.51
CA SER A 153 -3.35 -8.76 -4.76
C SER A 153 -4.87 -8.75 -4.72
N THR A 154 -5.46 -7.65 -5.16
CA THR A 154 -6.91 -7.38 -5.22
C THR A 154 -7.52 -7.94 -6.49
N THR A 155 -6.72 -8.46 -7.43
CA THR A 155 -7.20 -9.12 -8.67
C THR A 155 -7.92 -10.46 -8.46
N ALA A 156 -8.31 -10.81 -7.23
CA ALA A 156 -9.33 -11.83 -7.00
C ALA A 156 -10.72 -11.21 -7.23
N ARG A 157 -11.54 -11.87 -8.07
CA ARG A 157 -12.86 -11.43 -8.58
C ARG A 157 -13.74 -10.69 -7.56
N PRO A 158 -14.60 -9.75 -8.00
CA PRO A 158 -15.54 -9.05 -7.13
C PRO A 158 -16.47 -10.06 -6.44
N ILE A 159 -16.61 -9.95 -5.12
CA ILE A 159 -17.62 -10.67 -4.35
C ILE A 159 -18.98 -10.12 -4.80
N PRO A 160 -19.90 -10.95 -5.34
CA PRO A 160 -21.24 -10.48 -5.69
C PRO A 160 -21.97 -10.03 -4.41
N ASN A 161 -22.76 -8.97 -4.57
CA ASN A 161 -23.42 -8.25 -3.49
C ASN A 161 -24.27 -9.19 -2.63
N ARG A 162 -24.14 -9.06 -1.30
CA ARG A 162 -24.77 -9.90 -0.28
C ARG A 162 -26.26 -9.60 -0.16
N ALA A 163 -27.03 -10.06 -1.13
CA ALA A 163 -28.49 -10.10 -1.08
C ALA A 163 -28.96 -11.47 -1.56
N ASP A 164 -28.62 -12.52 -0.80
CA ASP A 164 -29.42 -13.74 -0.77
C ASP A 164 -29.00 -14.64 0.41
N ARG A 165 -29.97 -14.93 1.29
CA ARG A 165 -30.07 -16.09 2.19
C ARG A 165 -28.99 -16.20 3.28
N GLY A 166 -29.29 -16.04 4.57
CA GLY A 166 -30.26 -16.86 5.29
C GLY A 166 -29.57 -18.12 5.84
N CYS A 167 -28.75 -17.99 6.89
CA CYS A 167 -28.55 -18.98 7.96
C CYS A 167 -27.52 -18.46 8.98
N GLY A 168 -27.73 -18.79 10.25
CA GLY A 168 -27.12 -18.13 11.42
C GLY A 168 -25.60 -18.24 11.58
N ILE A 169 -25.07 -17.34 12.40
CA ILE A 169 -23.69 -17.32 12.88
C ILE A 169 -23.58 -18.24 14.11
N PRO A 170 -22.64 -19.19 14.15
CA PRO A 170 -21.96 -19.52 15.38
C PRO A 170 -20.62 -18.77 15.44
N ALA A 171 -20.31 -18.26 16.62
CA ALA A 171 -19.08 -17.57 16.94
C ALA A 171 -17.84 -18.49 16.83
N GLY A 172 -16.72 -17.92 16.37
CA GLY A 172 -15.37 -18.43 16.66
C GLY A 172 -14.57 -18.94 15.46
N TYR A 173 -13.44 -18.25 15.17
CA TYR A 173 -12.18 -18.74 14.57
C TYR A 173 -12.24 -19.40 13.16
N THR A 174 -11.25 -19.40 12.27
CA THR A 174 -9.79 -19.16 12.27
C THR A 174 -9.39 -18.67 10.87
N ALA A 175 -8.26 -17.96 10.77
CA ALA A 175 -7.56 -17.69 9.52
C ALA A 175 -7.13 -19.01 8.86
N ALA A 176 -7.53 -19.23 7.60
CA ALA A 176 -7.03 -20.34 6.81
C ALA A 176 -5.63 -20.01 6.26
N ALA A 177 -4.71 -20.93 6.52
CA ALA A 177 -3.34 -20.94 6.06
C ALA A 177 -3.24 -20.83 4.52
N ALA A 178 -2.28 -20.05 4.05
CA ALA A 178 -1.71 -20.20 2.72
C ALA A 178 -0.26 -20.64 2.89
N ASP A 179 0.03 -21.85 2.42
CA ASP A 179 1.35 -22.48 2.39
C ASP A 179 2.39 -21.58 1.73
N VAL A 180 3.37 -21.13 2.51
CA VAL A 180 4.71 -20.79 2.01
C VAL A 180 5.72 -21.27 3.05
N GLY A 181 6.52 -22.26 2.66
CA GLY A 181 7.51 -22.90 3.52
C GLY A 181 8.48 -21.90 4.15
N CYS A 182 8.45 -21.84 5.48
CA CYS A 182 9.42 -21.13 6.29
C CYS A 182 10.61 -22.08 6.53
N ARG A 183 11.78 -21.82 5.91
CA ARG A 183 13.04 -22.36 6.42
C ARG A 183 13.69 -21.27 7.27
N SER A 184 13.65 -21.45 8.58
CA SER A 184 14.31 -20.56 9.54
C SER A 184 15.83 -20.72 9.46
N PHE A 185 16.52 -19.61 9.25
CA PHE A 185 17.96 -19.46 9.48
C PHE A 185 18.20 -19.35 10.99
N ALA A 186 18.33 -20.51 11.67
CA ALA A 186 18.85 -20.59 13.03
C ALA A 186 19.22 -22.05 13.33
N ASP A 187 20.42 -22.47 12.93
CA ASP A 187 21.22 -23.48 13.62
C ASP A 187 22.53 -23.73 12.85
N VAL A 188 23.45 -22.78 12.96
CA VAL A 188 24.88 -23.07 12.77
C VAL A 188 25.61 -22.44 13.95
N ARG A 189 25.65 -23.15 15.07
CA ARG A 189 26.73 -23.00 16.05
C ARG A 189 26.90 -24.29 16.86
N SER A 190 28.12 -24.81 16.73
CA SER A 190 28.88 -25.65 17.66
C SER A 190 28.28 -27.00 18.05
N ARG A 191 28.76 -28.09 17.44
CA ARG A 191 29.22 -29.32 18.14
C ARG A 191 30.28 -30.08 17.32
N HIS A 192 31.55 -29.90 17.68
CA HIS A 192 32.52 -30.99 17.82
C HIS A 192 32.89 -30.99 19.32
N PRO A 193 33.09 -32.13 20.01
CA PRO A 193 34.09 -33.15 19.63
C PRO A 193 33.71 -34.64 19.89
N ALA A 194 34.65 -35.52 19.49
CA ALA A 194 34.93 -36.92 19.89
C ALA A 194 33.87 -38.00 19.54
N CYS A 195 34.19 -39.17 18.97
CA CYS A 195 35.45 -39.92 18.79
C CYS A 195 35.68 -40.31 17.32
#